data_AF-A0A519R2D0-F1
#
_entry.id   AF-A0A519R2D0-F1
#
_cell.length_a   1.000
_cell.length_b   1.000
_cell.length_c   1.000
_cell.angle_alpha   90.00
_cell.angle_beta   90.00
_cell.angle_gamma   90.00
#
_symmetry.space_group_name_H-M   'P 1'
#
loop_
_entity.id
_entity.type
_entity.pdbx_description
1 polymer ?
#
loop_
_entity_poly.entity_id
_entity_poly.type
_entity_poly.pdbx_seq_one_letter_code
_entity_poly.pdbx_strand_id
1 'polypeptide(L)'
;QSGSVAIRDKQMAENLKWLLKHKFPNEKIIVWAHNSHIVKHPEMMKDTPLKWKNMGGVFTSDQKLHAQTYVLGFNSRTGTTGRINNDKKFSVNPPVDNSFETWIPDTTPYAFVDFKRFRLKNPKGRKPFYMKGLGHWEDILVWTDHFDGVFYIRDMYPCTVLEHKRL
;
A
#
# COMPACT_ATOMS: atom_id res chain seq x y z
N GLN A 1 13.85 -16.20 -9.87
CA GLN A 1 14.67 -15.33 -8.99
C GLN A 1 13.82 -14.69 -7.87
N SER A 2 13.09 -15.47 -7.05
CA SER A 2 12.12 -14.95 -6.07
C SER A 2 12.50 -15.14 -4.60
N GLY A 3 13.57 -15.90 -4.30
CA GLY A 3 13.91 -16.30 -2.92
C GLY A 3 14.39 -15.15 -2.03
N SER A 4 15.27 -14.27 -2.53
CA SER A 4 15.89 -13.22 -1.72
C SER A 4 14.88 -12.16 -1.22
N VAL A 5 13.94 -11.74 -2.07
CA VAL A 5 12.94 -10.72 -1.73
C VAL A 5 11.96 -11.25 -0.68
N ALA A 6 11.52 -12.51 -0.84
CA ALA A 6 10.65 -13.17 0.13
C ALA A 6 11.34 -13.34 1.51
N ILE A 7 12.63 -13.68 1.54
CA ILE A 7 13.41 -13.78 2.78
C ILE A 7 13.50 -12.41 3.46
N ARG A 8 13.81 -11.35 2.70
CA ARG A 8 13.87 -9.98 3.24
C ARG A 8 12.54 -9.56 3.87
N ASP A 9 11.44 -9.74 3.15
CA ASP A 9 10.09 -9.38 3.63
C ASP A 9 9.67 -10.20 4.86
N LYS A 10 10.01 -11.50 4.90
CA LYS A 10 9.82 -12.32 6.10
C LYS A 10 10.59 -11.76 7.28
N GLN A 11 11.86 -11.40 7.09
CA GLN A 11 12.67 -10.82 8.17
C GLN A 11 12.10 -9.47 8.65
N MET A 12 11.59 -8.63 7.75
CA MET A 12 10.91 -7.39 8.15
C MET A 12 9.69 -7.66 9.04
N ALA A 13 8.90 -8.69 8.73
CA ALA A 13 7.76 -9.09 9.56
C ALA A 13 8.20 -9.61 10.95
N GLU A 14 9.26 -10.42 11.00
CA GLU A 14 9.81 -10.91 12.28
C GLU A 14 10.39 -9.77 13.14
N ASN A 15 11.03 -8.77 12.52
CA ASN A 15 11.48 -7.58 13.23
C ASN A 15 10.30 -6.82 13.85
N LEU A 16 9.19 -6.67 13.14
CA LEU A 16 7.99 -6.03 13.67
C LEU A 16 7.38 -6.81 14.85
N LYS A 17 7.31 -8.15 14.74
CA LYS A 17 6.88 -9.01 15.85
C LYS A 17 7.80 -8.86 17.06
N TRP A 18 9.11 -8.79 16.85
CA TRP A 18 10.07 -8.58 17.93
C TRP A 18 9.86 -7.23 18.61
N LEU A 19 9.66 -6.15 17.83
CA LEU A 19 9.37 -4.81 18.37
C LEU A 19 8.13 -4.82 19.25
N LEU A 20 7.03 -5.40 18.76
CA LEU A 20 5.76 -5.52 19.50
C LEU A 20 5.85 -6.46 20.71
N LYS A 21 6.80 -7.39 20.75
CA LYS A 21 6.94 -8.31 21.88
C LYS A 21 7.88 -7.78 22.96
N HIS A 22 8.97 -7.13 22.56
CA HIS A 22 10.11 -6.88 23.45
C HIS A 22 10.41 -5.40 23.68
N LYS A 23 10.25 -4.55 22.65
CA LYS A 23 10.65 -3.15 22.75
C LYS A 23 9.48 -2.22 23.08
N PHE A 24 8.32 -2.51 22.49
CA PHE A 24 7.13 -1.66 22.51
C PHE A 24 5.84 -2.46 22.75
N PRO A 25 5.75 -3.26 23.83
CA PRO A 25 4.64 -4.21 24.02
C PRO A 25 3.25 -3.60 24.21
N ASN A 26 3.18 -2.35 24.66
CA ASN A 26 1.93 -1.66 24.97
C ASN A 26 1.73 -0.39 24.13
N GLU A 27 2.54 -0.21 23.08
CA GLU A 27 2.53 0.99 22.26
C GLU A 27 1.88 0.73 20.91
N LYS A 28 1.32 1.80 20.33
CA LYS A 28 0.93 1.78 18.91
C LYS A 28 2.15 2.06 18.06
N ILE A 29 2.39 1.20 17.07
CA ILE A 29 3.49 1.38 16.11
C ILE A 29 2.90 1.77 14.75
N ILE A 30 3.48 2.81 14.13
CA ILE A 30 3.24 3.14 12.73
C ILE A 30 4.39 2.56 11.91
N VAL A 31 4.06 1.70 10.96
CA VAL A 31 5.02 1.12 10.01
C VAL A 31 4.92 1.86 8.71
N TRP A 32 5.95 2.64 8.37
CA TRP A 32 6.06 3.30 7.08
C TRP A 32 6.80 2.39 6.10
N ALA A 33 6.08 1.87 5.10
CA ALA A 33 6.68 1.09 4.04
C ALA A 33 5.88 1.23 2.74
N HIS A 34 6.51 0.88 1.62
CA HIS A 34 5.85 0.85 0.32
C HIS A 34 4.66 -0.13 0.32
N ASN A 35 3.60 0.17 -0.44
CA ASN A 35 2.38 -0.65 -0.53
C ASN A 35 2.67 -2.14 -0.79
N SER A 36 3.63 -2.44 -1.67
CA SER A 36 4.03 -3.82 -1.99
C SER A 36 4.62 -4.59 -0.80
N HIS A 37 5.13 -3.92 0.25
CA HIS A 37 5.56 -4.57 1.48
C HIS A 37 4.41 -4.80 2.46
N ILE A 38 3.38 -3.96 2.47
CA ILE A 38 2.35 -3.97 3.52
C ILE A 38 1.04 -4.63 3.11
N VAL A 39 0.82 -4.84 1.81
CA VAL A 39 -0.44 -5.38 1.30
C VAL A 39 -0.75 -6.76 1.92
N LYS A 40 -2.00 -6.95 2.36
CA LYS A 40 -2.47 -8.22 2.92
C LYS A 40 -2.73 -9.24 1.81
N HIS A 41 -2.63 -10.51 2.14
CA HIS A 41 -3.00 -11.61 1.24
C HIS A 41 -2.38 -11.54 -0.17
N PRO A 42 -1.05 -11.30 -0.31
CA PRO A 42 -0.41 -11.23 -1.62
C PRO A 42 -0.60 -12.51 -2.44
N GLU A 43 -0.83 -13.66 -1.81
CA GLU A 43 -1.16 -14.93 -2.47
C GLU A 43 -2.45 -14.89 -3.30
N MET A 44 -3.37 -13.96 -3.02
CA MET A 44 -4.62 -13.80 -3.77
C MET A 44 -4.46 -12.85 -4.98
N MET A 45 -3.31 -12.18 -5.14
CA MET A 45 -3.05 -11.21 -6.20
C MET A 45 -2.56 -11.89 -7.48
N LYS A 46 -3.49 -12.50 -8.23
CA LYS A 46 -3.20 -13.10 -9.55
C LYS A 46 -2.76 -12.02 -10.54
N ASP A 47 -1.85 -12.39 -11.45
CA ASP A 47 -1.38 -11.55 -12.56
C ASP A 47 -0.70 -10.22 -12.17
N THR A 48 -0.29 -10.07 -10.91
CA THR A 48 0.50 -8.92 -10.47
C THR A 48 2.00 -9.18 -10.53
N PRO A 49 2.83 -8.12 -10.55
CA PRO A 49 4.28 -8.25 -10.37
C PRO A 49 4.68 -8.81 -9.00
N LEU A 50 3.80 -8.74 -8.00
CA LEU A 50 4.04 -9.18 -6.63
C LEU A 50 3.85 -10.71 -6.50
N LYS A 51 4.91 -11.47 -6.80
CA LYS A 51 4.88 -12.94 -6.80
C LYS A 51 5.39 -13.61 -5.51
N TRP A 52 5.46 -12.88 -4.39
CA TRP A 52 6.03 -13.37 -3.13
C TRP A 52 5.19 -13.02 -1.91
N LYS A 53 5.39 -13.74 -0.80
CA LYS A 53 4.88 -13.36 0.51
C LYS A 53 5.66 -12.16 1.04
N ASN A 54 5.05 -10.99 0.97
CA ASN A 54 5.62 -9.74 1.48
C ASN A 54 5.48 -9.65 3.02
N MET A 55 6.02 -8.57 3.60
CA MET A 55 5.97 -8.35 5.05
C MET A 55 4.53 -8.35 5.59
N GLY A 56 3.60 -7.64 4.93
CA GLY A 56 2.20 -7.52 5.33
C GLY A 56 1.48 -8.86 5.37
N GLY A 57 1.64 -9.68 4.33
CA GLY A 57 1.09 -11.03 4.26
C GLY A 57 1.68 -11.97 5.31
N VAL A 58 2.99 -11.92 5.57
CA VAL A 58 3.63 -12.72 6.63
C VAL A 58 3.20 -12.27 8.03
N PHE A 59 3.12 -10.95 8.25
CA PHE A 59 2.77 -10.40 9.55
C PHE A 59 1.30 -10.66 9.90
N THR A 60 0.40 -10.48 8.93
CA THR A 60 -1.05 -10.63 9.11
C THR A 60 -1.57 -12.05 8.88
N SER A 61 -0.69 -13.04 8.65
CA SER A 61 -1.10 -14.45 8.68
C SER A 61 -1.39 -14.95 10.11
N ASP A 62 -0.88 -14.26 11.13
CA ASP A 62 -1.30 -14.44 12.52
C ASP A 62 -2.63 -13.71 12.74
N GLN A 63 -3.68 -14.43 13.15
CA GLN A 63 -5.02 -13.87 13.29
C GLN A 63 -5.12 -12.78 14.36
N LYS A 64 -4.36 -12.88 15.46
CA LYS A 64 -4.35 -11.87 16.53
C LYS A 64 -3.68 -10.59 16.04
N LEU A 65 -2.57 -10.71 15.32
CA LEU A 65 -1.90 -9.55 14.72
C LEU A 65 -2.77 -8.94 13.61
N HIS A 66 -3.38 -9.76 12.76
CA HIS A 66 -4.30 -9.31 11.72
C HIS A 66 -5.44 -8.45 12.29
N ALA A 67 -6.09 -8.91 13.36
CA ALA A 67 -7.21 -8.20 13.98
C ALA A 67 -6.80 -6.83 14.57
N GLN A 68 -5.55 -6.70 15.01
CA GLN A 68 -4.99 -5.49 15.61
C GLN A 68 -4.30 -4.57 14.59
N THR A 69 -4.24 -4.96 13.31
CA THR A 69 -3.53 -4.21 12.27
C THR A 69 -4.50 -3.51 11.34
N TYR A 70 -4.24 -2.23 11.07
CA TYR A 70 -4.89 -1.47 10.00
C TYR A 70 -3.86 -1.18 8.90
N VAL A 71 -4.07 -1.70 7.70
CA VAL A 71 -3.18 -1.48 6.54
C VAL A 71 -3.76 -0.38 5.66
N LEU A 72 -3.08 0.77 5.64
CA LEU A 72 -3.42 1.93 4.81
C LEU A 72 -2.55 1.93 3.55
N GLY A 73 -3.17 1.77 2.38
CA GLY A 73 -2.50 1.94 1.09
C GLY A 73 -2.51 3.40 0.63
N PHE A 74 -1.57 3.77 -0.24
CA PHE A 74 -1.57 5.07 -0.92
C PHE A 74 -1.72 4.89 -2.43
N ASN A 75 -2.55 5.69 -3.08
CA ASN A 75 -2.62 5.71 -4.54
C ASN A 75 -2.61 7.16 -5.07
N SER A 76 -2.34 7.28 -6.37
CA SER A 76 -2.24 8.57 -7.05
C SER A 76 -2.98 8.58 -8.38
N ARG A 77 -3.72 9.65 -8.70
CA ARG A 77 -4.42 9.75 -9.99
C ARG A 77 -3.50 10.15 -11.14
N THR A 78 -2.84 11.29 -11.01
CA THR A 78 -2.01 11.93 -12.04
C THR A 78 -0.71 12.47 -11.42
N GLY A 79 0.11 13.13 -12.23
CA GLY A 79 1.29 13.85 -11.79
C GLY A 79 2.59 13.13 -12.14
N THR A 80 3.63 13.36 -11.34
CA THR A 80 4.96 12.81 -11.58
C THR A 80 5.56 12.20 -10.32
N THR A 81 6.37 11.17 -10.49
CA THR A 81 7.12 10.50 -9.42
C THR A 81 8.62 10.58 -9.71
N GLY A 82 9.43 10.36 -8.70
CA GLY A 82 10.89 10.44 -8.79
C GLY A 82 11.57 9.78 -7.61
N ARG A 83 12.88 9.58 -7.72
CA ARG A 83 13.71 9.05 -6.63
C ARG A 83 14.72 10.11 -6.24
N ILE A 84 15.06 10.17 -4.95
CA ILE A 84 16.01 11.14 -4.41
C ILE A 84 17.37 11.10 -5.14
N ASN A 85 17.81 9.92 -5.55
CA ASN A 85 19.10 9.73 -6.24
C ASN A 85 18.96 9.64 -7.77
N ASN A 86 17.86 10.14 -8.33
CA ASN A 86 17.62 10.10 -9.77
C ASN A 86 16.83 11.34 -10.21
N ASP A 87 17.50 12.21 -10.97
CA ASP A 87 16.90 13.43 -11.51
C ASP A 87 15.79 13.15 -12.53
N LYS A 88 15.71 11.92 -13.05
CA LYS A 88 14.64 11.51 -13.95
C LYS A 88 13.31 11.44 -13.20
N LYS A 89 12.38 12.29 -13.65
CA LYS A 89 10.96 12.22 -13.28
C LYS A 89 10.23 11.25 -14.21
N PHE A 90 9.29 10.52 -13.66
CA PHE A 90 8.43 9.61 -14.40
C PHE A 90 6.99 10.08 -14.29
N SER A 91 6.25 10.10 -15.40
CA SER A 91 4.82 10.38 -15.34
C SER A 91 4.11 9.24 -14.61
N VAL A 92 3.17 9.60 -13.75
CA VAL A 92 2.14 8.65 -13.31
C VAL A 92 1.27 8.35 -14.53
N ASN A 93 0.91 7.08 -14.74
CA ASN A 93 0.02 6.73 -15.85
C ASN A 93 -1.31 7.50 -15.69
N PRO A 94 -1.98 7.94 -16.76
CA PRO A 94 -3.36 8.43 -16.66
C PRO A 94 -4.27 7.32 -16.12
N PRO A 95 -5.28 7.61 -15.28
CA PRO A 95 -6.19 6.58 -14.80
C PRO A 95 -7.02 6.00 -15.95
N VAL A 96 -7.23 4.68 -15.93
CA VAL A 96 -8.16 4.03 -16.87
C VAL A 96 -9.62 4.32 -16.50
N ASP A 97 -10.52 4.20 -17.47
CA ASP A 97 -11.95 4.34 -17.23
C ASP A 97 -12.46 3.34 -16.19
N ASN A 98 -13.42 3.77 -15.37
CA ASN A 98 -14.04 2.95 -14.32
C ASN A 98 -13.01 2.31 -13.36
N SER A 99 -11.99 3.09 -12.99
CA SER A 99 -11.03 2.79 -11.93
C SER A 99 -11.36 3.55 -10.65
N PHE A 100 -10.80 3.09 -9.53
CA PHE A 100 -10.92 3.77 -8.24
C PHE A 100 -10.53 5.26 -8.32
N GLU A 101 -9.48 5.59 -9.07
CA GLU A 101 -9.03 6.95 -9.29
C GLU A 101 -10.06 7.81 -10.01
N THR A 102 -10.84 7.23 -10.94
CA THR A 102 -11.90 7.94 -11.69
C THR A 102 -13.22 8.05 -10.93
N TRP A 103 -13.47 7.21 -9.93
CA TRP A 103 -14.68 7.30 -9.10
C TRP A 103 -14.67 8.50 -8.15
N ILE A 104 -13.48 9.00 -7.84
CA ILE A 104 -13.30 10.19 -7.01
C ILE A 104 -13.35 11.43 -7.93
N PRO A 105 -14.16 12.45 -7.62
CA PRO A 105 -14.25 13.65 -8.45
C PRO A 105 -12.89 14.33 -8.64
N ASP A 106 -12.60 14.78 -9.86
CA ASP A 106 -11.35 15.46 -10.23
C ASP A 106 -11.08 16.73 -9.42
N THR A 107 -12.10 17.30 -8.79
CA THR A 107 -11.97 18.44 -7.88
C THR A 107 -11.46 18.07 -6.49
N THR A 108 -11.35 16.78 -6.16
CA THR A 108 -10.96 16.28 -4.84
C THR A 108 -9.45 16.07 -4.81
N PRO A 109 -8.66 16.91 -4.10
CA PRO A 109 -7.21 16.79 -4.10
C PRO A 109 -6.72 15.57 -3.30
N TYR A 110 -7.40 15.27 -2.19
CA TYR A 110 -7.10 14.17 -1.30
C TYR A 110 -8.39 13.55 -0.79
N ALA A 111 -8.38 12.23 -0.61
CA ALA A 111 -9.48 11.53 0.03
C ALA A 111 -8.94 10.36 0.86
N PHE A 112 -9.66 10.02 1.91
CA PHE A 112 -9.46 8.76 2.62
C PHE A 112 -10.72 7.91 2.45
N VAL A 113 -10.52 6.67 2.00
CA VAL A 113 -11.62 5.71 1.80
C VAL A 113 -11.39 4.50 2.70
N ASP A 114 -12.34 4.27 3.60
CA ASP A 114 -12.29 3.18 4.58
C ASP A 114 -12.91 1.89 4.01
N PHE A 115 -12.06 1.04 3.43
CA PHE A 115 -12.47 -0.26 2.90
C PHE A 115 -12.91 -1.22 4.00
N LYS A 116 -12.36 -1.15 5.21
CA LYS A 116 -12.77 -2.00 6.33
C LYS A 116 -14.22 -1.72 6.71
N ARG A 117 -14.61 -0.45 6.82
CA ARG A 117 -16.00 -0.07 7.05
C ARG A 117 -16.91 -0.42 5.86
N PHE A 118 -16.42 -0.26 4.63
CA PHE A 118 -17.16 -0.68 3.43
C PHE A 118 -17.46 -2.20 3.45
N ARG A 119 -16.48 -3.05 3.75
CA ARG A 119 -16.65 -4.51 3.84
C ARG A 119 -17.67 -4.90 4.91
N LEU A 120 -17.66 -4.25 6.06
CA LEU A 120 -18.63 -4.49 7.14
C LEU A 120 -20.07 -4.17 6.71
N LYS A 121 -20.26 -3.07 5.97
CA LYS A 121 -21.59 -2.68 5.46
C LYS A 121 -22.03 -3.48 4.22
N ASN A 122 -21.07 -4.00 3.46
CA ASN A 122 -21.29 -4.67 2.18
C ASN A 122 -20.56 -6.02 2.15
N PRO A 123 -20.96 -7.02 2.95
CA PRO A 123 -20.25 -8.30 3.06
C PRO A 123 -20.17 -9.08 1.74
N LYS A 124 -21.10 -8.82 0.81
CA LYS A 124 -21.10 -9.38 -0.56
C LYS A 124 -20.44 -8.46 -1.61
N GLY A 125 -19.96 -7.28 -1.20
CA GLY A 125 -19.38 -6.24 -2.07
C GLY A 125 -17.93 -6.51 -2.51
N ARG A 126 -17.46 -7.74 -2.38
CA ARG A 126 -16.11 -8.17 -2.76
C ARG A 126 -16.03 -8.37 -4.28
N LYS A 127 -15.78 -7.27 -5.00
CA LYS A 127 -15.61 -7.29 -6.46
C LYS A 127 -14.25 -6.73 -6.85
N PRO A 128 -13.61 -7.26 -7.90
CA PRO A 128 -12.38 -6.70 -8.40
C PRO A 128 -12.64 -5.36 -9.10
N PHE A 129 -11.69 -4.44 -9.00
CA PHE A 129 -11.70 -3.16 -9.71
C PHE A 129 -10.28 -2.68 -10.00
N TYR A 130 -10.13 -1.78 -10.98
CA TYR A 130 -8.85 -1.17 -11.30
C TYR A 130 -8.46 -0.15 -10.23
N MET A 131 -7.23 -0.23 -9.74
CA MET A 131 -6.63 0.76 -8.85
C MET A 131 -5.11 0.73 -8.99
N LYS A 132 -4.47 1.87 -8.78
CA LYS A 132 -3.02 2.04 -8.69
C LYS A 132 -2.53 1.70 -7.27
N GLY A 133 -2.77 0.45 -6.87
CA GLY A 133 -2.55 0.02 -5.48
C GLY A 133 -1.14 -0.47 -5.15
N LEU A 134 -0.35 -0.92 -6.14
CA LEU A 134 1.02 -1.41 -5.93
C LEU A 134 2.10 -0.50 -6.48
N GLY A 135 1.72 0.53 -7.23
CA GLY A 135 2.61 1.46 -7.91
C GLY A 135 1.79 2.50 -8.67
N HIS A 136 2.40 3.16 -9.65
CA HIS A 136 1.74 4.19 -10.46
C HIS A 136 1.07 3.63 -11.74
N TRP A 137 0.81 2.33 -11.77
CA TRP A 137 0.11 1.59 -12.83
C TRP A 137 -1.07 0.83 -12.23
N GLU A 138 -2.03 0.47 -13.05
CA GLU A 138 -3.28 -0.17 -12.67
C GLU A 138 -3.12 -1.69 -12.54
N ASP A 139 -3.65 -2.25 -11.44
CA ASP A 139 -3.94 -3.68 -11.35
C ASP A 139 -5.45 -3.86 -11.04
N ILE A 140 -6.03 -4.98 -11.51
CA ILE A 140 -7.42 -5.35 -11.24
C ILE A 140 -7.47 -6.42 -10.15
N LEU A 141 -7.93 -6.04 -8.97
CA LEU A 141 -7.98 -6.90 -7.80
C LEU A 141 -9.16 -6.58 -6.91
N VAL A 142 -9.51 -7.48 -6.00
CA VAL A 142 -10.42 -7.19 -4.89
C VAL A 142 -9.67 -6.37 -3.85
N TRP A 143 -9.34 -5.11 -4.16
CA TRP A 143 -8.46 -4.27 -3.33
C TRP A 143 -8.97 -4.08 -1.90
N THR A 144 -10.27 -4.20 -1.69
CA THR A 144 -10.86 -4.18 -0.35
C THR A 144 -10.39 -5.35 0.50
N ASP A 145 -9.87 -6.46 -0.03
CA ASP A 145 -9.28 -7.54 0.78
C ASP A 145 -7.80 -7.32 1.11
N HIS A 146 -7.16 -6.43 0.38
CA HIS A 146 -5.71 -6.20 0.39
C HIS A 146 -5.31 -5.01 1.27
N PHE A 147 -6.20 -4.01 1.38
CA PHE A 147 -6.05 -2.84 2.25
C PHE A 147 -7.28 -2.65 3.16
N ASP A 148 -7.08 -2.11 4.35
CA ASP A 148 -8.18 -1.68 5.23
C ASP A 148 -8.68 -0.29 4.87
N GLY A 149 -7.83 0.54 4.28
CA GLY A 149 -8.21 1.81 3.70
C GLY A 149 -7.18 2.29 2.69
N VAL A 150 -7.56 3.30 1.91
CA VAL A 150 -6.67 3.93 0.93
C VAL A 150 -6.69 5.44 1.12
N PHE A 151 -5.50 6.03 1.14
CA PHE A 151 -5.31 7.46 1.03
C PHE A 151 -5.03 7.82 -0.42
N TYR A 152 -5.96 8.55 -1.02
CA TYR A 152 -5.93 9.00 -2.40
C TYR A 152 -5.30 10.36 -2.52
N ILE A 153 -4.43 10.49 -3.52
CA ILE A 153 -3.76 11.72 -3.93
C ILE A 153 -4.14 11.99 -5.38
N ARG A 154 -4.74 13.13 -5.68
CA ARG A 154 -5.02 13.49 -7.07
C ARG A 154 -3.73 13.73 -7.84
N ASP A 155 -2.95 14.73 -7.40
CA ASP A 155 -1.75 15.18 -8.10
C ASP A 155 -0.49 14.75 -7.31
N MET A 156 0.23 13.75 -7.83
CA MET A 156 1.51 13.32 -7.29
C MET A 156 2.65 14.20 -7.77
N TYR A 157 3.62 14.46 -6.90
CA TYR A 157 4.87 15.14 -7.25
C TYR A 157 6.05 14.40 -6.63
N PRO A 158 7.26 14.49 -7.24
CA PRO A 158 8.45 13.83 -6.71
C PRO A 158 8.87 14.44 -5.39
N CYS A 159 9.46 13.61 -4.53
CA CYS A 159 10.14 14.09 -3.34
C CYS A 159 11.30 15.04 -3.69
N THR A 160 11.51 16.05 -2.86
CA THR A 160 12.60 17.03 -2.98
C THR A 160 13.67 16.75 -1.93
N VAL A 161 14.94 16.82 -2.32
CA VAL A 161 16.03 16.84 -1.36
C VAL A 161 15.98 18.15 -0.60
N LEU A 162 15.93 18.07 0.73
CA LEU A 162 16.15 19.25 1.57
C LEU A 162 17.65 19.41 1.74
N GLU A 163 18.22 20.51 1.23
CA GLU A 163 19.61 20.85 1.51
C GLU A 163 19.73 21.28 2.97
N HIS A 164 20.21 20.38 3.82
CA HIS A 164 20.68 20.76 5.14
C HIS A 164 22.07 21.39 5.00
N LYS A 165 22.16 22.72 5.10
CA LYS A 165 23.41 23.35 5.53
C LYS A 165 23.74 22.77 6.91
N ARG A 166 24.79 21.96 7.01
CA ARG A 166 25.34 21.58 8.32
C ARG A 166 25.71 22.89 9.02
N LEU A 167 25.09 23.14 10.18
CA LEU A 167 25.56 24.12 11.15
C LEU A 167 26.92 23.69 11.69
#